data_AF-A0A1S1LY33-F1
#
_entry.id   AF-A0A1S1LY33-F1
#
_cell.length_a   1.000
_cell.length_b   1.000
_cell.length_c   1.000
_cell.angle_alpha   90.00
_cell.angle_beta   90.00
_cell.angle_gamma   90.00
#
_symmetry.space_group_name_H-M   'P 1'
#
loop_
_entity.id
_entity.type
_entity.pdbx_description
1 polymer ?
#
loop_
_entity_poly.entity_id
_entity_poly.type
_entity_poly.pdbx_seq_one_letter_code
_entity_poly.pdbx_strand_id
1 'polypeptide(L)' 'MDPRAQQAREHHRLAGQDRDSASQHRSQRDRLVRELWANERDRWTHATLATAVKCSPQLIQKILDGRTGGHRG' A
#
# COMPACT_ATOMS: atom_id res chain seq x y z
N MET A 1 -35.07 -14.56 9.51
CA MET A 1 -33.69 -14.42 9.00
C MET A 1 -32.76 -14.96 10.06
N ASP A 2 -31.82 -15.85 9.72
CA ASP A 2 -30.90 -16.46 10.70
C ASP A 2 -29.93 -15.40 11.28
N PRO A 3 -29.84 -15.24 12.61
CA PRO A 3 -28.92 -14.28 13.24
C PRO A 3 -27.44 -14.49 12.88
N ARG A 4 -27.01 -15.72 12.67
CA ARG A 4 -25.63 -16.05 12.25
C ARG A 4 -25.35 -15.56 10.84
N ALA A 5 -26.35 -15.65 9.95
CA ALA A 5 -26.22 -15.13 8.59
C ALA A 5 -26.11 -13.59 8.56
N GLN A 6 -26.78 -12.89 9.47
CA GLN A 6 -26.64 -11.43 9.62
C GLN A 6 -25.24 -11.07 10.12
N GLN A 7 -24.76 -11.76 11.15
CA GLN A 7 -23.42 -11.54 11.69
C GLN A 7 -22.31 -11.85 10.66
N ALA A 8 -22.46 -12.94 9.88
CA ALA A 8 -21.52 -13.27 8.81
C ALA A 8 -21.48 -12.20 7.71
N ARG A 9 -22.62 -11.63 7.33
CA ARG A 9 -22.69 -10.51 6.37
C ARG A 9 -21.97 -9.27 6.90
N GLU A 10 -22.16 -8.97 8.18
CA GLU A 10 -21.50 -7.82 8.79
C GLU A 10 -19.99 -7.98 8.85
N HIS A 11 -19.48 -9.14 9.27
CA HIS A 11 -18.04 -9.41 9.23
C HIS A 11 -17.47 -9.37 7.81
N HIS A 12 -18.22 -9.84 6.81
CA HIS A 12 -17.80 -9.74 5.40
C HIS A 12 -17.70 -8.27 4.94
N ARG A 13 -18.68 -7.44 5.32
CA ARG A 13 -18.68 -6.01 5.01
C ARG A 13 -17.48 -5.31 5.65
N LEU A 14 -17.22 -5.55 6.93
CA LEU A 14 -16.10 -4.96 7.67
C LEU A 14 -14.75 -5.40 7.07
N ALA A 15 -14.59 -6.69 6.77
CA ALA A 15 -13.38 -7.18 6.13
C ALA A 15 -13.16 -6.56 4.73
N GLY A 16 -14.23 -6.27 3.99
CA GLY A 16 -14.16 -5.50 2.74
C GLY A 16 -13.66 -4.07 2.97
N GLN A 17 -14.23 -3.37 3.95
CA GLN A 17 -13.82 -2.01 4.31
C GLN A 17 -12.36 -1.92 4.77
N ASP A 18 -11.89 -2.90 5.53
CA ASP A 18 -10.50 -2.99 5.96
C ASP A 18 -9.56 -3.22 4.77
N ARG A 19 -9.97 -4.06 3.81
CA ARG A 19 -9.20 -4.30 2.57
C ARG A 19 -9.09 -3.05 1.73
N ASP A 20 -10.19 -2.31 1.57
CA ASP A 20 -10.22 -1.07 0.82
C ASP A 20 -9.35 0.00 1.49
N SER A 21 -9.50 0.17 2.80
CA SER A 21 -8.68 1.09 3.59
C SER A 21 -7.19 0.75 3.49
N ALA A 22 -6.84 -0.54 3.60
CA ALA A 22 -5.47 -0.98 3.42
C ALA A 22 -4.96 -0.72 1.99
N SER A 23 -5.82 -0.84 0.97
CA SER A 23 -5.48 -0.52 -0.43
C SER A 23 -5.19 0.97 -0.61
N GLN A 24 -6.01 1.83 -0.01
CA GLN A 24 -5.81 3.27 -0.04
C GLN A 24 -4.51 3.68 0.67
N HIS A 25 -4.24 3.12 1.85
CA HIS A 25 -3.00 3.37 2.57
C HIS A 25 -1.75 2.91 1.78
N ARG A 26 -1.80 1.76 1.10
CA ARG A 26 -0.71 1.32 0.22
C ARG A 26 -0.51 2.28 -0.95
N SER A 27 -1.59 2.74 -1.57
CA SER A 27 -1.53 3.68 -2.71
C SER A 27 -0.95 5.03 -2.30
N GLN A 28 -1.33 5.55 -1.13
CA GLN A 28 -0.77 6.78 -0.58
C GLN A 28 0.70 6.63 -0.23
N ARG A 29 1.11 5.52 0.40
CA ARG A 29 2.54 5.22 0.65
C ARG A 29 3.32 5.22 -0.66
N ASP A 30 2.83 4.53 -1.68
CA ASP A 30 3.52 4.40 -2.96
C ASP A 30 3.68 5.75 -3.66
N ARG A 31 2.66 6.60 -3.58
CA ARG A 31 2.72 7.99 -4.06
C ARG A 31 3.79 8.79 -3.31
N LEU A 32 3.79 8.78 -1.98
CA LEU A 32 4.75 9.51 -1.16
C LEU A 32 6.19 9.05 -1.41
N VAL A 33 6.42 7.75 -1.56
CA VAL A 33 7.75 7.21 -1.91
C VAL A 33 8.22 7.73 -3.26
N ARG A 34 7.34 7.82 -4.26
CA ARG A 34 7.68 8.39 -5.58
C ARG A 34 7.96 9.89 -5.48
N GLU A 35 7.18 10.64 -4.70
CA GLU A 35 7.38 12.08 -4.50
C GLU A 35 8.72 12.36 -3.82
N LEU A 36 9.07 11.65 -2.75
CA LEU A 36 10.37 11.74 -2.08
C LEU A 36 11.53 11.45 -3.05
N TRP A 37 11.37 10.38 -3.84
CA TRP A 37 12.39 9.97 -4.82
C TRP A 37 12.57 10.98 -5.96
N ALA A 38 11.49 11.63 -6.41
CA ALA A 38 11.53 12.61 -7.48
C ALA A 38 12.10 13.96 -7.01
N ASN A 39 11.73 14.42 -5.81
CA ASN A 39 12.06 15.76 -5.34
C ASN A 39 13.41 15.83 -4.60
N GLU A 40 13.87 14.73 -4.02
CA GLU A 40 15.06 14.72 -3.16
C GLU A 40 16.03 13.58 -3.53
N ARG A 41 16.20 13.33 -4.83
CA ARG A 41 16.94 12.14 -5.32
C ARG A 41 18.36 12.02 -4.75
N ASP A 42 19.05 13.12 -4.51
CA ASP A 42 20.41 13.14 -3.98
C ASP A 42 20.49 12.73 -2.50
N ARG A 43 19.37 12.81 -1.78
CA ARG A 43 19.28 12.46 -0.35
C ARG A 43 18.82 11.02 -0.12
N TRP A 44 18.25 10.38 -1.14
CA TRP A 44 17.58 9.10 -1.00
C TRP A 44 18.26 7.99 -1.80
N THR A 45 18.52 6.89 -1.11
CA THR A 45 18.86 5.58 -1.69
C THR A 45 17.70 4.62 -1.43
N HIS A 46 17.61 3.50 -2.17
CA HIS A 46 16.59 2.50 -1.90
C HIS A 46 16.63 1.99 -0.45
N ALA A 47 17.82 1.86 0.14
CA ALA A 47 18.00 1.40 1.52
C ALA A 47 17.53 2.45 2.56
N THR A 48 17.84 3.73 2.35
CA THR A 48 17.45 4.79 3.30
C THR A 48 15.95 5.05 3.27
N LEU A 49 15.32 5.02 2.09
CA LEU A 49 13.85 5.06 1.98
C LEU A 49 13.19 3.85 2.62
N ALA A 50 13.74 2.65 2.42
CA ALA A 50 13.21 1.44 3.02
C ALA A 50 13.23 1.52 4.55
N THR A 51 14.31 2.01 5.13
CA THR A 51 14.44 2.25 6.58
C THR A 51 13.44 3.30 7.07
N ALA A 52 13.31 4.44 6.38
CA ALA A 52 12.38 5.51 6.76
C ALA A 52 10.92 5.04 6.73
N VAL A 53 10.54 4.24 5.73
CA VAL A 53 9.18 3.71 5.55
C VAL A 53 8.96 2.42 6.35
N LYS A 54 10.00 1.86 6.98
CA LYS A 54 10.00 0.56 7.68
C LYS A 54 9.51 -0.59 6.80
N CYS A 55 10.05 -0.66 5.59
CA CYS A 55 9.76 -1.71 4.63
C CYS A 55 11.04 -2.29 4.02
N SER A 56 10.89 -3.24 3.09
CA SER A 56 12.04 -3.84 2.41
C SER A 56 12.53 -2.96 1.24
N PRO A 57 13.84 -2.93 0.93
CA PRO A 57 14.36 -2.24 -0.25
C PRO A 57 13.76 -2.75 -1.57
N GLN A 58 13.40 -4.03 -1.63
CA GLN A 58 12.72 -4.60 -2.80
C GLN A 58 11.32 -4.02 -3.00
N LEU A 59 10.63 -3.65 -1.92
CA LEU A 59 9.33 -2.97 -2.03
C LEU A 59 9.52 -1.57 -2.59
N ILE A 60 10.50 -0.80 -2.10
CA ILE A 60 10.81 0.53 -2.64
C ILE A 60 11.10 0.43 -4.14
N GLN A 61 11.96 -0.51 -4.56
CA GLN A 61 12.23 -0.74 -5.97
C GLN A 61 10.95 -1.02 -6.77
N LYS A 62 10.08 -1.93 -6.30
CA LYS A 62 8.80 -2.22 -6.97
C LYS A 62 7.90 -0.98 -7.09
N ILE A 63 7.88 -0.11 -6.08
CA ILE A 63 7.08 1.12 -6.08
C ILE A 63 7.56 2.08 -7.17
N LEU A 64 8.88 2.26 -7.24
CA LEU A 64 9.55 3.13 -8.19
C LEU A 64 9.46 2.60 -9.63
N ASP A 65 9.52 1.28 -9.80
CA ASP A 65 9.30 0.60 -11.08
C ASP A 65 7.82 0.58 -11.53
N GLY A 66 6.89 1.06 -10.70
CA GLY A 66 5.45 1.02 -10.97
C GLY A 66 4.81 -0.37 -10.86
N ARG A 67 5.50 -1.34 -10.25
CA ARG A 67 5.10 -2.76 -10.19
C ARG A 67 4.26 -3.13 -8.95
N THR A 68 4.00 -2.20 -8.04
CA THR A 68 3.14 -2.41 -6.87
C THR A 68 1.64 -2.23 -7.16
N GLY A 69 1.30 -1.65 -8.32
CA GLY A 69 -0.07 -1.61 -8.82
C GLY A 69 -0.33 -2.79 -9.75
N GLY A 70 -1.17 -3.72 -9.32
CA GLY A 70 -1.85 -4.63 -10.24
C GLY A 70 -2.85 -3.85 -11.09
N HIS A 71 -2.36 -3.09 -12.06
CA HIS A 71 -3.11 -2.62 -13.23
C HIS A 71 -2.13 -2.47 -14.40
N ARG A 72 -1.90 -3.59 -15.08
CA ARG A 72 -1.55 -3.63 -16.49
C ARG A 72 -2.81 -4.11 -17.19
N GLY A 73 -3.37 -3.29 -18.07
CA GLY A 73 -4.53 -3.62 -18.91
C GLY A 73 -5.85 -3.30 -18.23
#